data_AF-A0A954HX63-F1
#
_entry.id   AF-A0A954HX63-F1
#
_cell.length_a   1.000
_cell.length_b   1.000
_cell.length_c   1.000
_cell.angle_alpha   90.00
_cell.angle_beta   90.00
_cell.angle_gamma   90.00
#
_symmetry.space_group_name_H-M   'P 1'
#
loop_
_entity.id
_entity.type
_entity.pdbx_description
1 polymer ?
#
loop_
_entity_poly.entity_id
_entity_poly.type
_entity_poly.pdbx_seq_one_letter_code
_entity_poly.pdbx_strand_id
1 'polypeptide(L)'
;MPVINYLWDPETAAYLMEMDGNDQTTAVYTNEPVLYGSLVSQRRGGETSCYHYDGLGNTCELTNASEVVTDTNLYDAWGVNINSTGTTESPFKWRGLHGYYFDTITNRFYVRARVYQPIVGRWMTPDPLQFYDGSNLFAAYFIPGSLDPSGLVGKKGPICLFNCDNSGGGSVRTDDQCCSD
;
A
#
# COMPACT_ATOMS: atom_id res chain seq x y z
N MET A 1 -16.30 19.52 -0.01
CA MET A 1 -15.65 18.21 0.22
C MET A 1 -14.58 18.43 1.29
N PRO A 2 -14.44 17.54 2.28
CA PRO A 2 -13.37 17.67 3.26
C PRO A 2 -12.01 17.61 2.54
N VAL A 3 -11.09 18.47 2.94
CA VAL A 3 -9.71 18.49 2.44
C VAL A 3 -8.88 17.67 3.42
N ILE A 4 -8.09 16.73 2.89
CA ILE A 4 -7.12 15.94 3.67
C ILE A 4 -5.74 16.21 3.08
N ASN A 5 -4.86 16.77 3.89
CA ASN A 5 -3.46 16.98 3.58
C ASN A 5 -2.64 15.79 4.10
N TYR A 6 -1.64 15.36 3.35
CA TYR A 6 -0.81 14.20 3.72
C TYR A 6 0.64 14.64 3.91
N LEU A 7 1.26 14.19 4.99
CA LEU A 7 2.71 14.16 5.11
C LEU A 7 3.20 12.75 4.78
N TRP A 8 4.17 12.68 3.89
CA TRP A 8 4.78 11.44 3.45
C TRP A 8 6.29 11.60 3.50
N ASP A 9 6.98 10.50 3.78
CA ASP A 9 8.43 10.45 3.75
C ASP A 9 8.90 10.28 2.29
N PRO A 10 9.72 11.18 1.73
CA PRO A 10 10.22 11.04 0.37
C PRO A 10 11.19 9.87 0.19
N GLU A 11 11.86 9.40 1.25
CA GLU A 11 12.85 8.32 1.16
C GLU A 11 12.17 6.95 1.17
N THR A 12 11.28 6.73 2.13
CA THR A 12 10.53 5.47 2.24
C THR A 12 9.25 5.46 1.41
N ALA A 13 8.78 6.59 0.90
CA ALA A 13 7.48 6.75 0.25
C ALA A 13 6.29 6.24 1.12
N ALA A 14 6.44 6.30 2.45
CA ALA A 14 5.43 5.89 3.42
C ALA A 14 4.57 7.08 3.88
N TYR A 15 3.31 6.81 4.21
CA TYR A 15 2.41 7.81 4.79
C TYR A 15 2.74 8.00 6.26
N LEU A 16 3.01 9.24 6.69
CA LEU A 16 3.36 9.53 8.09
C LEU A 16 2.17 10.09 8.87
N MET A 17 1.39 10.96 8.25
CA MET A 17 0.26 11.61 8.93
C MET A 17 -0.74 12.21 7.95
N GLU A 18 -1.98 12.31 8.42
CA GLU A 18 -3.08 13.05 7.81
C GLU A 18 -3.35 14.32 8.61
N MET A 19 -3.68 15.39 7.89
CA MET A 19 -4.13 16.66 8.45
C MET A 19 -5.41 17.11 7.76
N ASP A 20 -6.23 17.87 8.46
CA ASP A 20 -7.39 18.53 7.86
C ASP A 20 -6.99 19.76 7.03
N GLY A 21 -7.97 20.45 6.45
CA GLY A 21 -7.75 21.69 5.69
C GLY A 21 -7.25 22.88 6.51
N ASN A 22 -7.14 22.74 7.83
CA ASN A 22 -6.63 23.73 8.77
C ASN A 22 -5.30 23.28 9.42
N ASP A 23 -4.62 22.32 8.79
CA ASP A 23 -3.35 21.72 9.23
C ASP A 23 -3.39 21.10 10.64
N GLN A 24 -4.57 20.69 11.11
CA GLN A 24 -4.69 19.91 12.34
C GLN A 24 -4.52 18.43 12.05
N THR A 25 -3.64 17.77 12.80
CA THR A 25 -3.38 16.33 12.66
C THR A 25 -4.62 15.51 13.00
N THR A 26 -5.08 14.70 12.06
CA THR A 26 -6.22 13.79 12.24
C THR A 26 -5.75 12.37 12.52
N ALA A 27 -4.69 11.91 11.86
CA ALA A 27 -4.09 10.61 12.09
C ALA A 27 -2.56 10.64 11.95
N VAL A 28 -1.89 9.80 12.73
CA VAL A 28 -0.45 9.54 12.64
C VAL A 28 -0.23 8.04 12.42
N TYR A 29 0.66 7.69 11.52
CA TYR A 29 0.97 6.32 11.13
C TYR A 29 2.38 5.95 11.56
N THR A 30 2.52 4.75 12.13
CA THR A 30 3.83 4.15 12.43
C THR A 30 4.13 3.13 11.36
N ASN A 31 5.24 3.31 10.65
CA ASN A 31 5.71 2.39 9.62
C ASN A 31 7.12 1.90 9.93
N GLU A 32 7.48 0.75 9.40
CA GLU A 32 8.87 0.29 9.39
C GLU A 32 9.74 1.21 8.53
N PRO A 33 11.02 1.43 8.89
CA PRO A 33 11.95 2.30 8.17
C PRO A 33 12.52 1.58 6.93
N VAL A 34 11.64 1.14 6.02
CA VAL A 34 11.96 0.43 4.78
C VAL A 34 11.19 1.04 3.61
N LEU A 35 11.62 0.77 2.38
CA LEU A 35 10.95 1.28 1.20
C LEU A 35 9.50 0.75 1.12
N TYR A 36 8.56 1.67 0.94
CA TYR A 36 7.11 1.51 1.01
C TYR A 36 6.54 1.18 2.40
N GLY A 37 7.40 1.20 3.43
CA GLY A 37 7.13 1.15 4.87
C GLY A 37 5.97 0.26 5.27
N SER A 38 6.25 -0.94 5.79
CA SER A 38 5.24 -1.81 6.39
C SER A 38 4.49 -1.05 7.47
N LEU A 39 3.19 -0.82 7.27
CA LEU A 39 2.37 -0.13 8.25
C LEU A 39 2.20 -1.01 9.50
N VAL A 40 2.39 -0.43 10.68
CA VAL A 40 2.34 -1.15 11.97
C VAL A 40 1.12 -0.74 12.78
N SER A 41 0.91 0.57 12.91
CA SER A 41 -0.18 1.12 13.70
C SER A 41 -0.61 2.49 13.20
N GLN A 42 -1.83 2.88 13.58
CA GLN A 42 -2.32 4.23 13.46
C GLN A 42 -2.70 4.79 14.82
N ARG A 43 -2.60 6.10 14.95
CA ARG A 43 -3.16 6.85 16.06
C ARG A 43 -4.10 7.93 15.53
N ARG A 44 -5.39 7.85 15.87
CA ARG A 44 -6.45 8.77 15.42
C ARG A 44 -7.26 9.23 16.62
N GLY A 45 -7.43 10.54 16.79
CA GLY A 45 -8.19 11.10 17.92
C GLY A 45 -7.66 10.71 19.31
N GLY A 46 -6.37 10.36 19.42
CA GLY A 46 -5.74 9.91 20.66
C GLY A 46 -5.73 8.38 20.85
N GLU A 47 -6.60 7.65 20.16
CA GLU A 47 -6.70 6.19 20.21
C GLU A 47 -5.69 5.53 19.27
N THR A 48 -5.10 4.41 19.70
CA THR A 48 -4.14 3.63 18.90
C THR A 48 -4.79 2.34 18.41
N SER A 49 -4.63 2.06 17.12
CA SER A 49 -5.04 0.80 16.49
C SER A 49 -3.84 0.16 15.81
N CYS A 50 -3.54 -1.08 16.18
CA CYS A 50 -2.48 -1.88 15.58
C CYS A 50 -3.06 -2.76 14.47
N TYR A 51 -2.34 -2.87 13.36
CA TYR A 51 -2.78 -3.63 12.20
C TYR A 51 -2.26 -5.06 12.24
N HIS A 52 -3.13 -6.01 11.89
CA HIS A 52 -2.77 -7.42 11.68
C HIS A 52 -3.07 -7.81 10.25
N TYR A 53 -2.11 -8.47 9.60
CA TYR A 53 -2.15 -8.73 8.17
C TYR A 53 -2.17 -10.23 7.84
N ASP A 54 -2.78 -10.58 6.70
CA ASP A 54 -2.55 -11.89 6.08
C ASP A 54 -1.20 -11.96 5.34
N GLY A 55 -0.86 -13.12 4.79
CA GLY A 55 0.36 -13.32 4.01
C GLY A 55 0.44 -12.49 2.71
N LEU A 56 -0.65 -11.87 2.29
CA LEU A 56 -0.70 -10.95 1.15
C LEU A 56 -0.62 -9.47 1.59
N GLY A 57 -0.60 -9.18 2.90
CA GLY A 57 -0.56 -7.82 3.43
C GLY A 57 -1.93 -7.13 3.50
N ASN A 58 -3.03 -7.88 3.46
CA ASN A 58 -4.38 -7.35 3.69
C ASN A 58 -4.62 -7.20 5.18
N THR A 59 -5.19 -6.07 5.62
CA THR A 59 -5.54 -5.86 7.02
C THR A 59 -6.69 -6.80 7.41
N CYS A 60 -6.41 -7.87 8.14
CA CYS A 60 -7.43 -8.81 8.59
C CYS A 60 -8.07 -8.36 9.89
N GLU A 61 -7.29 -7.77 10.80
CA GLU A 61 -7.79 -7.39 12.12
C GLU A 61 -7.14 -6.07 12.58
N LEU A 62 -7.86 -5.36 13.45
CA LEU A 62 -7.32 -4.24 14.22
C LEU A 62 -7.44 -4.54 15.71
N THR A 63 -6.39 -4.24 16.47
CA THR A 63 -6.42 -4.32 17.93
C THR A 63 -6.20 -2.95 18.55
N ASN A 64 -6.85 -2.68 19.68
CA ASN A 64 -6.59 -1.47 20.47
C ASN A 64 -5.31 -1.60 21.32
N ALA A 65 -4.99 -0.55 22.09
CA ALA A 65 -3.84 -0.53 22.99
C ALA A 65 -3.87 -1.59 24.11
N SER A 66 -5.03 -2.19 24.38
CA SER A 66 -5.21 -3.29 25.33
C SER A 66 -5.20 -4.67 24.65
N GLU A 67 -4.75 -4.74 23.39
CA GLU A 67 -4.66 -5.96 22.58
C GLU A 67 -6.01 -6.65 22.32
N VAL A 68 -7.12 -5.92 22.47
CA VAL A 68 -8.46 -6.42 22.16
C VAL A 68 -8.75 -6.16 20.69
N VAL A 69 -9.21 -7.19 19.97
CA VAL A 69 -9.67 -7.08 18.59
C VAL A 69 -10.91 -6.19 18.53
N THR A 70 -10.80 -5.09 17.80
CA THR A 70 -11.88 -4.11 17.60
C THR A 70 -12.58 -4.30 16.26
N ASP A 71 -11.83 -4.69 15.24
CA ASP A 71 -12.31 -4.78 13.86
C ASP A 71 -11.76 -6.04 13.22
N THR A 72 -12.56 -6.69 12.38
CA THR A 72 -12.14 -7.80 11.52
C THR A 72 -12.54 -7.47 10.09
N ASN A 73 -11.77 -7.94 9.11
CA ASN A 73 -11.98 -7.64 7.71
C ASN A 73 -11.64 -8.85 6.85
N LEU A 74 -12.50 -9.10 5.86
CA LEU A 74 -12.34 -10.12 4.84
C LEU A 74 -12.50 -9.47 3.47
N TYR A 75 -11.53 -9.69 2.58
CA TYR A 75 -11.53 -9.18 1.23
C TYR A 75 -11.48 -10.32 0.21
N ASP A 76 -11.95 -10.05 -1.00
CA ASP A 76 -11.70 -10.92 -2.14
C ASP A 76 -10.27 -10.73 -2.69
N ALA A 77 -9.94 -11.50 -3.73
CA ALA A 77 -8.62 -11.42 -4.37
C ALA A 77 -8.31 -10.05 -4.99
N TRP A 78 -9.32 -9.19 -5.23
CA TRP A 78 -9.23 -7.90 -5.93
C TRP A 78 -9.47 -6.70 -5.00
N GLY A 79 -9.60 -6.92 -3.71
CA GLY A 79 -9.77 -5.86 -2.71
C GLY A 79 -11.20 -5.38 -2.49
N VAL A 80 -12.20 -6.12 -2.96
CA VAL A 80 -13.60 -5.93 -2.57
C VAL A 80 -13.79 -6.47 -1.17
N ASN A 81 -14.37 -5.66 -0.27
CA ASN A 81 -14.71 -6.13 1.08
C ASN A 81 -15.90 -7.10 1.02
N ILE A 82 -15.69 -8.32 1.52
CA ILE A 82 -16.69 -9.38 1.63
C ILE A 82 -17.43 -9.27 2.96
N ASN A 83 -16.67 -9.05 4.04
CA ASN A 83 -17.19 -8.93 5.38
C ASN A 83 -16.29 -8.02 6.21
N SER A 84 -16.86 -7.27 7.15
CA SER A 84 -16.10 -6.51 8.14
C SER A 84 -16.90 -6.27 9.40
N THR A 85 -16.21 -6.20 10.54
CA THR A 85 -16.76 -5.78 11.83
C THR A 85 -16.00 -4.58 12.36
N GLY A 86 -16.59 -3.90 13.35
CA GLY A 86 -16.00 -2.72 13.98
C GLY A 86 -16.32 -1.41 13.25
N THR A 87 -15.89 -0.30 13.83
CA THR A 87 -16.17 1.06 13.35
C THR A 87 -14.91 1.93 13.34
N THR A 88 -13.74 1.34 13.51
CA THR A 88 -12.49 2.08 13.53
C THR A 88 -12.22 2.65 12.14
N GLU A 89 -12.05 3.96 12.07
CA GLU A 89 -11.69 4.61 10.81
C GLU A 89 -10.25 4.24 10.43
N SER A 90 -10.11 3.55 9.29
CA SER A 90 -8.81 3.21 8.72
C SER A 90 -8.88 3.18 7.19
N PRO A 91 -7.98 3.90 6.48
CA PRO A 91 -7.87 3.83 5.03
C PRO A 91 -7.05 2.61 4.55
N PHE A 92 -6.23 2.01 5.40
CA PHE A 92 -5.34 0.91 5.02
C PHE A 92 -6.03 -0.44 5.19
N LYS A 93 -6.79 -0.80 4.17
CA LYS A 93 -7.65 -1.98 4.13
C LYS A 93 -6.96 -3.14 3.40
N TRP A 94 -7.34 -3.36 2.16
CA TRP A 94 -6.72 -4.36 1.30
C TRP A 94 -5.32 -3.92 0.85
N ARG A 95 -4.33 -4.83 0.90
CA ARG A 95 -2.90 -4.53 0.74
C ARG A 95 -2.41 -3.35 1.62
N GLY A 96 -3.08 -3.13 2.75
CA GLY A 96 -2.81 -2.02 3.67
C GLY A 96 -1.37 -1.99 4.16
N LEU A 97 -0.74 -3.15 4.35
CA LEU A 97 0.66 -3.30 4.73
C LEU A 97 1.60 -2.54 3.78
N HIS A 98 1.26 -2.46 2.50
CA HIS A 98 2.08 -1.87 1.45
C HIS A 98 1.71 -0.41 1.12
N GLY A 99 0.81 0.19 1.92
CA GLY A 99 0.38 1.57 1.77
C GLY A 99 -0.69 1.78 0.71
N TYR A 100 -1.53 0.78 0.42
CA TYR A 100 -2.68 0.98 -0.45
C TYR A 100 -3.75 1.76 0.31
N TYR A 101 -3.98 3.00 -0.11
CA TYR A 101 -4.87 3.92 0.59
C TYR A 101 -6.29 3.82 0.05
N PHE A 102 -7.26 3.41 0.85
CA PHE A 102 -8.66 3.35 0.43
C PHE A 102 -9.36 4.70 0.60
N ASP A 103 -9.78 5.29 -0.51
CA ASP A 103 -10.66 6.46 -0.52
C ASP A 103 -12.12 6.00 -0.41
N THR A 104 -12.76 6.34 0.72
CA THR A 104 -14.15 5.99 1.02
C THR A 104 -15.17 6.73 0.17
N ILE A 105 -14.81 7.89 -0.41
CA ILE A 105 -15.71 8.67 -1.26
C ILE A 105 -15.80 8.04 -2.65
N THR A 106 -14.65 7.67 -3.22
CA THR A 106 -14.60 7.11 -4.59
C THR A 106 -14.63 5.58 -4.63
N ASN A 107 -14.49 4.90 -3.49
CA ASN A 107 -14.36 3.45 -3.35
C ASN A 107 -13.22 2.87 -4.20
N ARG A 108 -12.06 3.52 -4.15
CA ARG A 108 -10.87 3.17 -4.93
C ARG A 108 -9.65 3.17 -4.04
N PHE A 109 -8.63 2.44 -4.48
CA PHE A 109 -7.33 2.45 -3.82
C PHE A 109 -6.40 3.43 -4.54
N TYR A 110 -5.92 4.42 -3.82
CA TYR A 110 -4.82 5.25 -4.24
C TYR A 110 -3.50 4.51 -3.93
N VAL A 111 -2.71 4.30 -4.98
CA VAL A 111 -1.42 3.60 -4.93
C VAL A 111 -0.38 4.51 -5.57
N ARG A 112 -0.05 5.59 -4.86
CA ARG A 112 1.01 6.55 -5.23
C ARG A 112 0.86 7.06 -6.67
N ALA A 113 1.51 6.43 -7.64
CA ALA A 113 1.45 6.85 -9.04
C ALA A 113 0.10 6.59 -9.73
N ARG A 114 -0.69 5.61 -9.28
CA ARG A 114 -1.94 5.21 -9.94
C ARG A 114 -3.10 5.00 -8.98
N VAL A 115 -4.31 5.00 -9.53
CA VAL A 115 -5.56 4.67 -8.81
C VAL A 115 -6.07 3.32 -9.29
N TYR A 116 -6.30 2.41 -8.36
CA TYR A 116 -6.82 1.07 -8.59
C TYR A 116 -8.30 0.96 -8.26
N GLN A 117 -9.06 0.27 -9.12
CA GLN A 117 -10.48 0.02 -8.92
C GLN A 117 -10.74 -1.46 -8.59
N PRO A 118 -11.18 -1.80 -7.36
CA PRO A 118 -11.33 -3.18 -6.92
C PRO A 118 -12.46 -3.91 -7.64
N ILE A 119 -13.59 -3.25 -7.88
CA ILE A 119 -14.77 -3.86 -8.54
C ILE A 119 -14.45 -4.42 -9.94
N VAL A 120 -13.53 -3.77 -10.67
CA VAL A 120 -13.15 -4.17 -12.03
C VAL A 120 -11.80 -4.91 -12.04
N GLY A 121 -11.06 -4.87 -10.93
CA GLY A 121 -9.75 -5.51 -10.79
C GLY A 121 -8.65 -4.88 -11.64
N ARG A 122 -8.67 -3.56 -11.89
CA ARG A 122 -7.72 -2.90 -12.81
C ARG A 122 -7.33 -1.46 -12.41
N TRP A 123 -6.28 -0.95 -13.03
CA TRP A 123 -5.90 0.46 -12.93
C TRP A 123 -6.89 1.36 -13.67
N MET A 124 -7.10 2.57 -13.15
CA MET A 124 -7.96 3.60 -13.73
C MET A 124 -7.26 4.44 -14.79
N THR A 125 -5.93 4.47 -14.76
CA THR A 125 -5.09 5.25 -15.67
C THR A 125 -4.11 4.33 -16.38
N PRO A 126 -3.71 4.67 -17.63
CA PRO A 126 -2.64 3.96 -18.31
C PRO A 126 -1.35 4.00 -17.47
N ASP A 127 -0.54 2.96 -17.58
CA ASP A 127 0.80 2.92 -17.01
C ASP A 127 1.65 4.10 -17.50
N PRO A 128 2.20 4.95 -16.60
CA PRO A 128 3.13 6.00 -16.96
C PRO A 128 4.40 5.48 -17.66
N LEU A 129 4.81 4.25 -17.36
CA LEU A 129 5.93 3.57 -18.02
C LEU A 129 5.53 2.89 -19.33
N GLN A 130 4.28 3.08 -19.77
CA GLN A 130 3.73 2.54 -21.02
C GLN A 130 3.92 1.01 -21.07
N PHE A 131 4.54 0.51 -22.13
CA PHE A 131 4.64 -0.93 -22.40
C PHE A 131 5.75 -1.65 -21.62
N TYR A 132 6.36 -0.99 -20.64
CA TYR A 132 7.41 -1.60 -19.80
C TYR A 132 6.92 -2.87 -19.10
N ASP A 133 5.68 -2.82 -18.63
CA ASP A 133 5.07 -3.89 -17.81
C ASP A 133 4.16 -4.84 -18.61
N GLY A 134 4.23 -4.73 -19.94
CA GLY A 134 3.46 -5.51 -20.89
C GLY A 134 2.53 -4.67 -21.77
N SER A 135 1.77 -5.36 -22.63
CA SER A 135 0.95 -4.71 -23.66
C SER A 135 -0.33 -4.06 -23.13
N ASN A 136 -0.76 -4.39 -21.91
CA ASN A 136 -1.98 -3.85 -21.31
C ASN A 136 -1.67 -2.82 -20.21
N LEU A 137 -1.76 -1.55 -20.57
CA LEU A 137 -1.44 -0.41 -19.70
C LEU A 137 -2.37 -0.26 -18.48
N PHE A 138 -3.47 -0.99 -18.42
CA PHE A 138 -4.44 -0.93 -17.32
C PHE A 138 -4.44 -2.20 -16.46
N ALA A 139 -3.69 -3.24 -16.85
CA ALA A 139 -3.71 -4.52 -16.16
C ALA A 139 -3.08 -4.42 -14.77
N ALA A 140 -3.75 -4.97 -13.76
CA ALA A 140 -3.18 -5.24 -12.44
C ALA A 140 -2.85 -6.74 -12.31
N TYR A 141 -2.15 -7.28 -13.31
CA TYR A 141 -1.90 -8.73 -13.48
C TYR A 141 -1.10 -9.35 -12.32
N PHE A 142 -0.41 -8.53 -11.53
CA PHE A 142 0.27 -8.95 -10.33
C PHE A 142 -0.70 -9.27 -9.19
N ILE A 143 -2.00 -9.01 -9.29
CA ILE A 143 -2.95 -9.28 -8.20
C ILE A 143 -3.73 -10.56 -8.55
N PRO A 144 -3.72 -11.63 -7.72
CA PRO A 144 -3.12 -11.72 -6.37
C PRO A 144 -1.67 -12.26 -6.30
N GLY A 145 -1.01 -12.58 -7.41
CA GLY A 145 0.26 -13.34 -7.44
C GLY A 145 1.59 -12.59 -7.27
N SER A 146 1.57 -11.28 -7.04
CA SER A 146 2.70 -10.34 -6.98
C SER A 146 2.19 -9.00 -6.40
N LEU A 147 3.06 -8.01 -6.25
CA LEU A 147 2.77 -6.77 -5.52
C LEU A 147 3.37 -5.57 -6.27
N ASP A 148 2.61 -4.48 -6.44
CA ASP A 148 3.10 -3.20 -6.98
C ASP A 148 2.87 -2.06 -5.97
N PRO A 149 3.77 -1.86 -5.00
CA PRO A 149 3.61 -0.80 -4.01
C PRO A 149 3.74 0.59 -4.64
N SER A 150 4.46 0.72 -5.75
CA SER A 150 4.71 2.01 -6.41
C SER A 150 3.53 2.48 -7.27
N GLY A 151 2.69 1.54 -7.70
CA GLY A 151 1.72 1.77 -8.75
C GLY A 151 2.37 2.02 -10.11
N LEU A 152 3.57 1.47 -10.38
CA LEU A 152 4.30 1.62 -11.65
C LEU A 152 4.82 0.29 -12.18
N VAL A 153 5.37 -0.58 -11.31
CA VAL A 153 5.99 -1.84 -11.71
C VAL A 153 5.66 -2.91 -10.69
N GLY A 154 5.11 -4.04 -11.15
CA GLY A 154 4.93 -5.23 -10.33
C GLY A 154 6.28 -5.79 -9.87
N LYS A 155 6.48 -5.93 -8.55
CA LYS A 155 7.60 -6.68 -7.99
C LYS A 155 7.35 -8.17 -8.18
N LYS A 156 8.07 -8.80 -9.11
CA LYS A 156 8.21 -10.26 -9.13
C LYS A 156 9.43 -10.60 -8.25
N GLY A 157 9.20 -10.98 -7.01
CA GLY A 157 10.28 -11.36 -6.07
C GLY A 157 10.95 -10.19 -5.33
N PRO A 158 11.92 -10.48 -4.43
CA PRO A 158 12.63 -9.46 -3.66
C PRO A 158 13.40 -8.53 -4.62
N ILE A 159 13.20 -7.22 -4.46
CA ILE A 159 14.00 -6.22 -5.20
C ILE A 159 15.40 -6.21 -4.61
N CYS A 160 16.39 -6.48 -5.46
CA CYS A 160 17.78 -6.12 -5.19
C CYS A 160 18.09 -4.76 -5.82
N LEU A 161 18.32 -3.74 -4.97
CA LEU A 161 18.66 -2.37 -5.38
C LEU A 161 20.17 -2.15 -5.62
N PHE A 162 21.00 -3.18 -5.39
CA PHE A 162 22.45 -3.10 -5.58
C PHE A 162 22.88 -4.07 -6.68
N ASN A 163 23.38 -3.52 -7.80
CA ASN A 163 24.10 -4.27 -8.81
C ASN A 163 25.45 -4.71 -8.23
N CYS A 164 25.77 -6.00 -8.34
CA CYS A 164 27.10 -6.53 -8.04
C CYS A 164 28.09 -6.27 -9.19
N ASP A 165 27.60 -5.76 -10.32
CA ASP A 165 28.42 -5.50 -11.50
C ASP A 165 29.04 -4.10 -11.41
N ASN A 166 30.31 -4.05 -11.03
CA ASN A 166 31.20 -2.89 -11.16
C ASN A 166 31.48 -2.48 -12.63
N SER A 167 30.64 -2.86 -13.59
CA SER A 167 30.64 -2.31 -14.94
C SER A 167 29.68 -1.12 -14.95
N GLY A 168 30.23 0.09 -14.97
CA GLY A 168 29.52 1.38 -14.91
C GLY A 168 28.48 1.66 -16.01
N GLY A 169 27.44 0.82 -16.06
CA GLY A 169 26.26 0.97 -16.89
C GLY A 169 25.06 0.49 -16.08
N GLY A 170 24.29 1.43 -15.53
CA GLY A 170 23.06 1.14 -14.80
C GLY A 170 22.05 0.49 -15.73
N SER A 171 21.90 -0.84 -15.62
CA SER A 171 20.76 -1.56 -16.15
C SER A 171 20.08 -2.28 -15.00
N VAL A 172 18.78 -2.02 -14.83
CA VAL A 172 17.91 -2.73 -13.89
C VAL A 172 17.53 -4.05 -14.56
N ARG A 173 17.98 -5.15 -13.96
CA ARG A 173 17.76 -6.52 -14.41
C ARG A 173 16.76 -7.20 -13.48
N THR A 174 15.86 -8.01 -14.05
CA THR A 174 14.75 -8.69 -13.35
C THR A 174 15.02 -10.18 -13.12
N ASP A 175 16.27 -10.61 -13.27
CA ASP A 175 16.75 -11.96 -13.04
C ASP A 175 16.95 -12.21 -11.53
N ASP A 176 16.51 -13.38 -11.05
CA ASP A 176 16.51 -13.86 -9.66
C ASP A 176 17.90 -14.01 -9.00
N GLN A 177 18.95 -13.33 -9.49
CA GLN A 177 20.28 -13.35 -8.90
C GLN A 177 20.53 -12.12 -8.03
N CYS A 178 19.86 -12.10 -6.89
CA CYS A 178 20.41 -11.41 -5.72
C CYS A 178 21.69 -12.15 -5.31
N CYS A 179 22.83 -11.45 -5.31
CA CYS A 179 24.12 -12.05 -5.00
C CYS A 179 24.04 -12.91 -3.72
N SER A 180 24.25 -14.21 -3.89
CA SER A 180 24.51 -15.13 -2.79
C SER A 180 25.94 -14.88 -2.32
N ASP A 181 26.16 -14.87 -1.01
CA ASP A 181 27.49 -14.78 -0.39
C ASP A 181 28.51 -15.76 -1.01
#